data_AF-A0A7Y5J5S9-F1
#
_entry.id   AF-A0A7Y5J5S9-F1
#
_cell.length_a   1.000
_cell.length_b   1.000
_cell.length_c   1.000
_cell.angle_alpha   90.00
_cell.angle_beta   90.00
_cell.angle_gamma   90.00
#
_symmetry.space_group_name_H-M   'P 1'
#
loop_
_entity.id
_entity.type
_entity.pdbx_description
1 polymer ?
#
loop_
_entity_poly.entity_id
_entity_poly.type
_entity_poly.pdbx_seq_one_letter_code
_entity_poly.pdbx_strand_id
1 'polypeptide(L)' 'LKKLSQQQLVFWKKDKTNRDYLRELSHTTLHQPFREVTRDFEWAWYGDVVVGKKDFEQMQGPFQEMLSLIPQNNKP' A
#
# COMPACT_ATOMS: atom_id res chain seq x y z
N LEU A 1 -2.16 0.89 -5.13
CA LEU A 1 -3.05 -0.03 -5.89
C LEU A 1 -2.81 -0.01 -7.40
N LYS A 2 -2.91 1.12 -8.11
CA LYS A 2 -2.70 1.18 -9.58
C LYS A 2 -1.41 0.49 -10.04
N LYS A 3 -0.26 0.85 -9.46
CA LYS A 3 1.04 0.24 -9.80
C LYS A 3 1.06 -1.27 -9.57
N LEU A 4 0.54 -1.75 -8.43
CA LEU A 4 0.44 -3.18 -8.12
C LEU A 4 -0.41 -3.92 -9.16
N SER A 5 -1.53 -3.31 -9.59
CA SER A 5 -2.40 -3.90 -10.61
C SER A 5 -1.77 -3.91 -12.00
N GLN A 6 -1.03 -2.86 -12.37
CA GLN A 6 -0.26 -2.82 -13.62
C GLN A 6 0.83 -3.91 -13.67
N GLN A 7 1.41 -4.24 -12.51
CA GLN A 7 2.37 -5.33 -12.36
C GLN A 7 1.70 -6.69 -12.11
N GLN A 8 0.38 -6.80 -12.23
CA GLN A 8 -0.40 -8.02 -12.02
C GLN A 8 -0.24 -8.65 -10.62
N LEU A 9 0.25 -7.87 -9.65
CA LEU A 9 0.41 -8.31 -8.26
C LEU A 9 -0.91 -8.32 -7.50
N VAL A 10 -1.88 -7.51 -7.94
CA VAL A 10 -3.25 -7.49 -7.42
C VAL A 10 -4.25 -7.31 -8.55
N PHE A 11 -5.45 -7.84 -8.39
CA PHE A 11 -6.58 -7.57 -9.28
C PHE A 11 -7.49 -6.51 -8.67
N TRP A 12 -7.34 -5.26 -9.10
CA TRP A 12 -8.11 -4.15 -8.55
C TRP A 12 -9.62 -4.30 -8.84
N LYS A 13 -10.43 -4.09 -7.80
CA LYS A 13 -11.89 -3.92 -7.91
C LYS A 13 -12.38 -2.88 -6.90
N LYS A 14 -13.51 -2.25 -7.20
CA LYS A 14 -14.12 -1.21 -6.34
C LYS A 14 -14.60 -1.74 -4.99
N ASP A 15 -15.03 -3.00 -4.94
CA ASP A 15 -15.57 -3.69 -3.76
C ASP A 15 -14.51 -4.37 -2.89
N LYS A 16 -13.25 -4.38 -3.32
CA LYS A 16 -12.15 -4.99 -2.54
C LYS A 16 -11.58 -4.03 -1.50
N THR A 17 -11.30 -4.58 -0.32
CA THR A 17 -10.69 -3.89 0.81
C THR A 17 -9.17 -4.02 0.81
N ASN A 18 -8.48 -3.23 1.64
CA ASN A 18 -7.05 -3.42 1.91
C ASN A 18 -6.72 -4.85 2.38
N ARG A 19 -7.63 -5.48 3.14
CA ARG A 19 -7.48 -6.86 3.59
C ARG A 19 -7.53 -7.87 2.43
N ASP A 20 -8.34 -7.61 1.40
CA ASP A 20 -8.39 -8.47 0.22
C ASP A 20 -7.09 -8.36 -0.59
N TYR A 21 -6.57 -7.14 -0.75
CA TYR A 21 -5.27 -6.92 -1.40
C TYR A 21 -4.10 -7.52 -0.59
N LEU A 22 -4.17 -7.50 0.75
CA LEU A 22 -3.19 -8.20 1.58
C LEU A 22 -3.17 -9.70 1.31
N ARG A 23 -4.34 -10.34 1.16
CA ARG A 23 -4.42 -11.77 0.84
C ARG A 23 -3.80 -12.09 -0.52
N GLU A 24 -4.00 -11.24 -1.52
CA GLU A 24 -3.38 -11.41 -2.84
C GLU A 24 -1.85 -11.29 -2.80
N LEU A 25 -1.33 -10.47 -1.89
CA LEU A 25 0.10 -10.25 -1.72
C LEU A 25 0.78 -11.25 -0.78
N SER A 26 0.07 -12.23 -0.20
CA SER A 26 0.56 -13.10 0.90
C SER A 26 1.87 -13.84 0.62
N HIS A 27 2.16 -14.11 -0.66
CA HIS A 27 3.36 -14.81 -1.10
C HIS A 27 4.41 -13.90 -1.74
N THR A 28 4.29 -12.59 -1.56
CA THR A 28 5.20 -11.58 -2.12
C THR A 28 5.94 -10.85 -1.01
N THR A 29 7.11 -10.28 -1.34
CA THR A 29 7.85 -9.38 -0.45
C THR A 29 7.07 -8.11 -0.10
N LEU A 30 6.02 -7.80 -0.85
CA LEU A 30 5.16 -6.63 -0.65
C LEU A 30 4.11 -6.82 0.44
N HIS A 31 3.90 -8.03 0.97
CA HIS A 31 2.88 -8.29 1.99
C HIS A 31 3.03 -7.40 3.23
N GLN A 32 4.22 -7.43 3.87
CA GLN A 32 4.46 -6.66 5.10
C GLN A 32 4.49 -5.15 4.83
N PRO A 33 5.23 -4.64 3.82
CA PRO A 33 5.22 -3.22 3.50
C PRO A 33 3.81 -2.68 3.18
N PHE A 34 3.00 -3.45 2.44
CA PHE A 34 1.62 -3.05 2.14
C PHE A 34 0.74 -3.05 3.40
N ARG A 35 0.96 -3.99 4.33
CA ARG A 35 0.25 -4.02 5.62
C ARG A 35 0.53 -2.77 6.45
N GLU A 36 1.78 -2.35 6.52
CA GLU A 36 2.19 -1.17 7.29
C GLU A 36 1.55 0.10 6.74
N VAL A 37 1.67 0.32 5.42
CA VAL A 37 1.08 1.47 4.73
C VAL A 37 -0.45 1.49 4.88
N THR A 38 -1.11 0.33 4.78
CA THR A 38 -2.58 0.28 4.86
C THR A 38 -3.10 0.48 6.28
N ARG A 39 -2.34 0.08 7.31
CA ARG A 39 -2.64 0.42 8.70
C ARG A 39 -2.58 1.93 8.93
N ASP A 40 -1.58 2.60 8.38
CA ASP A 40 -1.45 4.06 8.51
C ASP A 40 -2.62 4.78 7.82
N PHE A 41 -3.09 4.27 6.68
CA PHE A 41 -4.30 4.75 6.02
C PHE A 41 -5.56 4.52 6.87
N GLU A 42 -5.71 3.34 7.48
CA GLU A 42 -6.84 3.06 8.37
C GLU A 42 -6.84 3.99 9.59
N TRP A 43 -5.66 4.27 10.15
CA TRP A 43 -5.51 5.22 11.25
C TRP A 43 -5.83 6.67 10.82
N ALA A 44 -5.41 7.08 9.62
CA ALA A 44 -5.72 8.40 9.09
C ALA A 44 -7.21 8.59 8.72
N TRP A 45 -7.88 7.51 8.31
CA TRP A 45 -9.26 7.57 7.80
C TRP A 45 -10.32 7.31 8.88
N TYR A 46 -10.02 6.42 9.83
CA TYR A 46 -10.94 6.00 10.89
C TYR A 46 -10.45 6.37 12.29
N GLY A 47 -9.20 6.79 12.45
CA GLY A 47 -8.75 7.38 13.70
C GLY A 47 -9.34 8.79 13.80
N ASP A 48 -10.03 9.08 14.89
CA ASP A 48 -10.51 10.43 15.25
C ASP A 48 -9.32 11.36 15.61
N VAL A 49 -8.29 11.38 14.77
CA VAL A 49 -7.03 12.10 14.96
C VAL A 49 -6.75 12.97 13.74
N VAL A 50 -6.25 14.18 13.99
CA VAL A 50 -5.84 15.07 12.91
C VAL A 50 -4.44 14.66 12.46
N VAL A 51 -4.34 14.15 11.24
CA VAL A 51 -3.04 13.85 10.62
C VAL A 51 -2.32 15.17 10.34
N GLY A 52 -1.26 15.43 11.10
CA GLY A 52 -0.40 16.61 10.93
C GLY A 52 0.74 16.36 9.96
N LYS A 53 1.51 17.42 9.69
CA LYS A 53 2.71 17.37 8.83
C LYS A 53 3.72 16.30 9.27
N LYS A 54 3.95 16.19 10.58
CA LYS A 54 4.91 15.23 11.16
C LYS A 54 4.45 13.78 10.96
N ASP A 55 3.15 13.53 11.10
CA ASP A 55 2.57 12.20 10.88
C ASP A 55 2.68 11.81 9.40
N PHE A 56 2.38 12.75 8.51
CA PHE A 56 2.56 12.56 7.07
C PHE A 56 4.02 12.23 6.70
N GLU A 57 4.99 12.98 7.23
CA GLU A 57 6.42 12.73 7.00
C GLU A 57 6.84 11.33 7.48
N GLN A 58 6.27 10.86 8.59
CA GLN A 58 6.52 9.49 9.08
C GLN A 58 5.90 8.42 8.18
N MET A 59 4.69 8.64 7.67
CA MET A 59 4.00 7.70 6.76
C MET A 59 4.64 7.67 5.35
N GLN A 60 5.26 8.79 4.93
CA GLN A 60 5.83 8.91 3.59
C GLN A 60 6.99 7.94 3.36
N GLY A 61 7.85 7.73 4.37
CA GLY A 61 9.01 6.83 4.27
C GLY A 61 8.61 5.39 3.89
N PRO A 62 7.84 4.70 4.73
CA PRO A 62 7.36 3.34 4.46
C PRO A 62 6.58 3.24 3.15
N PHE A 63 5.83 4.28 2.79
CA PHE A 63 5.13 4.32 1.51
C PHE A 63 6.09 4.32 0.32
N GLN A 64 7.15 5.14 0.34
CA GLN A 64 8.15 5.17 -0.73
C GLN A 64 8.97 3.88 -0.79
N GLU A 65 9.30 3.30 0.37
CA GLU A 65 9.97 2.01 0.44
C GLU A 65 9.12 0.89 -0.18
N MET A 66 7.83 0.81 0.16
CA MET A 66 6.91 -0.13 -0.49
C MET A 66 6.86 0.07 -2.00
N LEU A 67 6.87 1.32 -2.49
CA LEU A 67 6.83 1.61 -3.92
C LEU A 67 8.11 1.17 -4.66
N SER A 68 9.28 1.19 -4.00
CA SER A 68 10.55 0.77 -4.60
C SER A 68 10.63 -0.75 -4.78
N LEU A 69 9.92 -1.50 -3.94
CA LEU A 69 9.82 -2.97 -4.01
C LEU A 69 8.89 -3.46 -5.13
N ILE A 70 8.08 -2.57 -5.72
CA ILE A 70 7.22 -2.93 -6.86
C ILE A 70 8.13 -3.11 -8.10
N PRO A 71 8.11 -4.28 -8.76
CA PRO A 71 8.87 -4.50 -9.98
C PRO A 71 8.57 -3.41 -11.01
N GLN A 72 9.61 -2.76 -11.53
CA GLN A 72 9.47 -1.79 -12.61
C GLN A 72 9.58 -2.54 -13.93
N ASN A 73 8.49 -3.14 -14.41
CA ASN A 73 8.47 -3.60 -15.79
C ASN A 73 8.42 -2.38 -16.71
N ASN A 74 9.59 -1.87 -17.08
CA ASN A 74 9.74 -1.04 -18.26
C ASN A 74 9.30 -1.90 -19.45
N LYS A 75 8.08 -1.69 -19.94
CA LYS A 75 7.77 -2.14 -21.29
C LYS A 75 8.76 -1.43 -22.23
N PRO A 76 9.45 -2.15 -23.14
CA PRO A 76 10.17 -1.52 -24.22
C PRO A 76 9.22 -0.67 -25.08
#